data_AF-A0A3N6RPH6-F1
#
_entry.id   AF-A0A3N6RPH6-F1
#
_cell.length_a   1.000
_cell.length_b   1.000
_cell.length_c   1.000
_cell.angle_alpha   90.00
_cell.angle_beta   90.00
_cell.angle_gamma   90.00
#
_symmetry.space_group_name_H-M   'P 1'
#
loop_
_entity.id
_entity.type
_entity.pdbx_description
1 polymer ?
#
loop_
_entity_poly.entity_id
_entity_poly.type
_entity_poly.pdbx_seq_one_letter_code
_entity_poly.pdbx_strand_id
1 'polypeptide(L)'
;MGILRSSSSSSALKWLGFVTAVWVQSISGNNYTFSNYSGALKSLMNLNQLQLNNLSVAKDVGKAFGILAGLASDRLSTPVILLIGSLEGLLGYGVQWLVVSRTITPLPYWQMCIFLCMGGNSTTWMNTAVLVTCIRNFRRNRGPVSGILKGYVGLSTAIFTDLCTALFSNDPASFLVLLAVVPFAVCLTAVFFLREIPPASSADEESEETRYFAVFNILAVVVAVYLQSYDIIGIKTGVFSVAFASVLLFLLFSPIAIPFHSFIRSLNRGEEHDVEGRVQEPLLRSAEKEEVVVEEESPVEERKRPALGEEHTIMEAMLTVDFWVLFVSFLCGVGTGLAVMNNMGQIGLALGYTDVSIFVSMTSIWGFFGRILSGTLSEHFLK
;
A
#
# COMPACT_ATOMS: atom_id res chain seq x y z
N MET A 1 -8.80 -28.72 -15.37
CA MET A 1 -10.17 -28.20 -15.55
C MET A 1 -10.08 -26.71 -15.81
N GLY A 2 -9.79 -26.35 -17.06
CA GLY A 2 -9.55 -24.97 -17.47
C GLY A 2 -10.87 -24.31 -17.84
N ILE A 3 -11.37 -23.43 -16.99
CA ILE A 3 -12.47 -22.55 -17.35
C ILE A 3 -11.87 -21.48 -18.26
N LEU A 4 -12.22 -21.54 -19.55
CA LEU A 4 -12.07 -20.44 -20.50
C LEU A 4 -12.81 -19.22 -19.92
N ARG A 5 -12.09 -18.38 -19.17
CA ARG A 5 -12.58 -17.05 -18.81
C ARG A 5 -12.53 -16.20 -20.06
N SER A 6 -13.68 -15.69 -20.51
CA SER A 6 -13.74 -14.69 -21.56
C SER A 6 -12.82 -13.51 -21.22
N SER A 7 -12.16 -12.91 -22.23
CA SER A 7 -11.30 -11.74 -22.05
C SER A 7 -12.02 -10.59 -21.32
N SER A 8 -13.35 -10.49 -21.50
CA SER A 8 -14.25 -9.54 -20.84
C SER A 8 -14.28 -9.68 -19.31
N SER A 9 -14.33 -10.90 -18.77
CA SER A 9 -14.31 -11.14 -17.32
C SER A 9 -12.93 -10.84 -16.70
N SER A 10 -11.87 -10.81 -17.51
CA SER A 10 -10.51 -10.55 -17.06
C SER A 10 -10.29 -9.08 -16.69
N SER A 11 -10.82 -8.14 -17.48
CA SER A 11 -10.65 -6.69 -17.26
C SER A 11 -11.34 -6.20 -15.99
N ALA A 12 -12.61 -6.59 -15.77
CA ALA A 12 -13.34 -6.22 -14.55
C ALA A 12 -12.65 -6.78 -13.28
N LEU A 13 -12.14 -8.02 -13.35
CA LEU A 13 -11.40 -8.63 -12.24
C LEU A 13 -10.06 -7.93 -11.98
N LYS A 14 -9.38 -7.47 -13.05
CA LYS A 14 -8.14 -6.68 -12.95
C LYS A 14 -8.36 -5.37 -12.20
N TRP A 15 -9.43 -4.66 -12.53
CA TRP A 15 -9.81 -3.44 -11.83
C TRP A 15 -10.29 -3.69 -10.40
N LEU A 16 -11.05 -4.76 -10.18
CA LEU A 16 -11.46 -5.15 -8.83
C LEU A 16 -10.23 -5.46 -7.95
N GLY A 17 -9.23 -6.17 -8.50
CA GLY A 17 -7.94 -6.37 -7.87
C GLY A 17 -7.27 -5.04 -7.51
N PHE A 18 -7.20 -4.08 -8.44
CA PHE A 18 -6.63 -2.76 -8.18
C PHE A 18 -7.39 -1.95 -7.10
N VAL A 19 -8.73 -2.03 -7.08
CA VAL A 19 -9.54 -1.42 -6.01
C VAL A 19 -9.20 -2.02 -4.66
N THR A 20 -9.10 -3.35 -4.55
CA THR A 20 -8.70 -3.99 -3.29
C THR A 20 -7.26 -3.63 -2.88
N ALA A 21 -6.36 -3.44 -3.83
CA ALA A 21 -5.02 -2.91 -3.58
C ALA A 21 -5.06 -1.48 -3.01
N VAL A 22 -5.89 -0.59 -3.55
CA VAL A 22 -6.11 0.76 -3.01
C VAL A 22 -6.63 0.71 -1.57
N TRP A 23 -7.56 -0.20 -1.27
CA TRP A 23 -8.05 -0.38 0.10
C TRP A 23 -6.97 -0.85 1.06
N VAL A 24 -6.17 -1.84 0.67
CA VAL A 24 -5.02 -2.29 1.47
C VAL A 24 -4.04 -1.12 1.70
N GLN A 25 -3.74 -0.32 0.68
CA GLN A 25 -2.85 0.84 0.87
C GLN A 25 -3.44 1.93 1.76
N SER A 26 -4.77 2.10 1.74
CA SER A 26 -5.48 3.03 2.61
C SER A 26 -5.41 2.65 4.10
N ILE A 27 -5.01 1.41 4.41
CA ILE A 27 -4.88 0.89 5.78
C ILE A 27 -3.44 0.48 6.16
N SER A 28 -2.48 0.67 5.25
CA SER A 28 -1.10 0.15 5.37
C SER A 28 -0.11 1.14 6.03
N GLY A 29 -0.47 2.41 6.26
CA GLY A 29 0.42 3.38 6.94
C GLY A 29 0.24 3.46 8.47
N ASN A 30 -0.29 2.41 9.08
CA ASN A 30 -0.32 2.16 10.53
C ASN A 30 1.04 2.33 11.25
N ASN A 31 2.15 2.28 10.54
CA ASN A 31 3.47 2.60 11.11
C ASN A 31 3.65 4.06 11.50
N TYR A 32 2.96 4.98 10.84
CA TYR A 32 3.12 6.43 11.06
C TYR A 32 2.21 6.97 12.17
N THR A 33 1.36 6.10 12.74
CA THR A 33 0.35 6.48 13.74
C THR A 33 0.82 6.29 15.18
N PHE A 34 2.13 6.08 15.42
CA PHE A 34 2.65 5.84 16.76
C PHE A 34 2.32 6.98 17.74
N SER A 35 2.32 8.22 17.24
CA SER A 35 1.95 9.41 17.99
C SER A 35 0.54 9.35 18.58
N ASN A 36 -0.42 8.68 17.92
CA ASN A 36 -1.82 8.58 18.34
C ASN A 36 -2.01 7.77 19.64
N TYR A 37 -1.14 6.79 19.91
CA TYR A 37 -1.31 5.88 21.06
C TYR A 37 -0.09 5.78 21.99
N SER A 38 1.07 6.30 21.57
CA SER A 38 2.33 6.24 22.34
C SER A 38 2.22 6.87 23.75
N GLY A 39 1.40 7.90 23.93
CA GLY A 39 1.16 8.51 25.24
C GLY A 39 0.48 7.55 26.23
N ALA A 40 -0.47 6.73 25.74
CA ALA A 40 -1.12 5.70 26.56
C ALA A 40 -0.12 4.59 26.94
N LEU A 41 0.70 4.13 26.00
CA LEU A 41 1.75 3.16 26.30
C LEU A 41 2.76 3.71 27.33
N LYS A 42 3.20 4.96 27.17
CA LYS A 42 4.14 5.62 28.09
C LYS A 42 3.61 5.63 29.52
N SER A 43 2.37 6.04 29.70
CA SER A 43 1.74 6.13 31.02
C SER A 43 1.47 4.76 31.64
N LEU A 44 0.91 3.81 30.88
CA LEU A 44 0.55 2.48 31.38
C LEU A 44 1.77 1.63 31.75
N MET A 45 2.85 1.74 30.98
CA MET A 45 4.09 0.98 31.21
C MET A 45 5.12 1.75 32.05
N ASN A 46 4.77 2.95 32.53
CA ASN A 46 5.63 3.83 33.33
C ASN A 46 7.00 4.10 32.67
N LEU A 47 6.99 4.42 31.37
CA LEU A 47 8.19 4.62 30.56
C LEU A 47 8.72 6.05 30.65
N ASN A 48 10.04 6.19 30.66
CA ASN A 48 10.66 7.48 30.40
C ASN A 48 10.66 7.80 28.88
N GLN A 49 11.02 9.04 28.53
CA GLN A 49 11.01 9.48 27.12
C GLN A 49 11.99 8.69 26.26
N LEU A 50 13.16 8.34 26.79
CA LEU A 50 14.17 7.55 26.08
C LEU A 50 13.65 6.16 25.72
N GLN A 51 12.99 5.48 26.65
CA GLN A 51 12.36 4.19 26.45
C GLN A 51 11.23 4.27 25.42
N LEU A 52 10.37 5.30 25.48
CA LEU A 52 9.32 5.48 24.48
C LEU A 52 9.90 5.71 23.08
N ASN A 53 10.96 6.52 22.97
CA ASN A 53 11.64 6.77 21.69
C ASN A 53 12.24 5.48 21.14
N ASN A 54 12.85 4.66 21.99
CA ASN A 54 13.41 3.37 21.60
C ASN A 54 12.32 2.36 21.19
N LEU A 55 11.12 2.40 21.79
CA LEU A 55 9.96 1.63 21.31
C LEU A 55 9.55 2.07 19.89
N SER A 56 9.53 3.37 19.65
CA SER A 56 9.25 3.89 18.30
C SER A 56 10.30 3.44 17.28
N VAL A 57 11.57 3.40 17.67
CA VAL A 57 12.65 2.87 16.83
C VAL A 57 12.46 1.38 16.59
N ALA A 58 12.08 0.59 17.60
CA ALA A 58 11.81 -0.84 17.42
C ALA A 58 10.69 -1.10 16.39
N LYS A 59 9.64 -0.27 16.41
CA LYS A 59 8.58 -0.26 15.38
C LYS A 59 9.15 0.05 13.98
N ASP A 60 10.00 1.07 13.84
CA ASP A 60 10.62 1.40 12.55
C ASP A 60 11.64 0.35 12.07
N VAL A 61 12.34 -0.32 12.98
CA VAL A 61 13.21 -1.47 12.66
C VAL A 61 12.40 -2.60 12.03
N GLY A 62 11.15 -2.77 12.47
CA GLY A 62 10.17 -3.63 11.79
C GLY A 62 10.11 -3.40 10.28
N LYS A 63 10.15 -2.14 9.83
CA LYS A 63 10.13 -1.81 8.41
C LYS A 63 11.42 -2.20 7.68
N ALA A 64 12.56 -2.24 8.37
CA ALA A 64 13.82 -2.65 7.78
C ALA A 64 13.82 -4.15 7.42
N PHE A 65 13.03 -4.98 8.12
CA PHE A 65 12.81 -6.38 7.77
C PHE A 65 11.98 -6.57 6.48
N GLY A 66 11.47 -5.50 5.87
CA GLY A 66 10.76 -5.55 4.59
C GLY A 66 11.57 -6.12 3.42
N ILE A 67 12.89 -6.20 3.53
CA ILE A 67 13.73 -6.95 2.56
C ILE A 67 13.26 -8.41 2.45
N LEU A 68 12.82 -9.02 3.57
CA LEU A 68 12.30 -10.38 3.58
C LEU A 68 11.01 -10.50 2.77
N ALA A 69 10.10 -9.52 2.88
CA ALA A 69 8.89 -9.47 2.08
C ALA A 69 9.22 -9.35 0.57
N GLY A 70 10.20 -8.52 0.22
CA GLY A 70 10.72 -8.37 -1.14
C GLY A 70 11.23 -9.70 -1.70
N LEU A 71 12.15 -10.36 -1.00
CA LEU A 71 12.70 -11.67 -1.40
C LEU A 71 11.62 -12.76 -1.47
N ALA A 72 10.65 -12.72 -0.57
CA ALA A 72 9.53 -13.66 -0.57
C ALA A 72 8.59 -13.43 -1.77
N SER A 73 8.49 -12.21 -2.29
CA SER A 73 7.59 -11.87 -3.41
C SER A 73 7.97 -12.50 -4.76
N ASP A 74 9.21 -12.98 -4.88
CA ASP A 74 9.65 -13.71 -6.07
C ASP A 74 9.28 -15.19 -6.02
N ARG A 75 8.96 -15.73 -4.83
CA ARG A 75 8.72 -17.17 -4.62
C ARG A 75 7.33 -17.50 -4.11
N LEU A 76 6.68 -16.58 -3.40
CA LEU A 76 5.37 -16.76 -2.81
C LEU A 76 4.30 -16.01 -3.62
N SER A 77 3.11 -16.58 -3.69
CA SER A 77 1.96 -15.90 -4.31
C SER A 77 1.47 -14.72 -3.46
N THR A 78 0.89 -13.69 -4.10
CA THR A 78 0.31 -12.50 -3.46
C THR A 78 -0.57 -12.78 -2.23
N PRO A 79 -1.51 -13.76 -2.27
CA PRO A 79 -2.37 -14.02 -1.14
C PRO A 79 -1.61 -14.49 0.11
N VAL A 80 -0.55 -15.28 -0.07
CA VAL A 80 0.29 -15.77 1.04
C VAL A 80 1.02 -14.60 1.70
N ILE A 81 1.58 -13.69 0.90
CA ILE A 81 2.32 -12.51 1.39
C ILE A 81 1.36 -11.56 2.14
N LEU A 82 0.15 -11.35 1.61
CA LEU A 82 -0.90 -10.59 2.30
C LEU A 82 -1.32 -11.24 3.62
N LEU A 83 -1.48 -12.57 3.65
CA LEU A 83 -1.85 -13.29 4.87
C LEU A 83 -0.77 -13.15 5.95
N ILE A 84 0.51 -13.31 5.59
CA ILE A 84 1.64 -13.11 6.51
C ILE A 84 1.57 -11.70 7.11
N GLY A 85 1.50 -10.66 6.26
CA GLY A 85 1.42 -9.28 6.74
C GLY A 85 0.20 -9.02 7.61
N SER A 86 -0.97 -9.50 7.22
CA SER A 86 -2.22 -9.28 7.96
C SER A 86 -2.25 -9.97 9.33
N LEU A 87 -1.72 -11.20 9.44
CA LEU A 87 -1.59 -11.91 10.71
C LEU A 87 -0.54 -11.26 11.60
N GLU A 88 0.58 -10.83 11.03
CA GLU A 88 1.62 -10.11 11.73
C GLU A 88 1.09 -8.79 12.31
N GLY A 89 0.31 -8.05 11.54
CA GLY A 89 -0.36 -6.82 11.99
C GLY A 89 -1.40 -7.08 13.07
N LEU A 90 -2.25 -8.10 12.88
CA LEU A 90 -3.26 -8.49 13.86
C LEU A 90 -2.63 -8.84 15.21
N LEU A 91 -1.53 -9.60 15.21
CA LEU A 91 -0.81 -9.96 16.43
C LEU A 91 -0.07 -8.77 17.03
N GLY A 92 0.69 -8.02 16.22
CA GLY A 92 1.49 -6.89 16.67
C GLY A 92 0.66 -5.78 17.31
N TYR A 93 -0.39 -5.32 16.61
CA TYR A 93 -1.29 -4.28 17.12
C TYR A 93 -2.32 -4.83 18.10
N GLY A 94 -2.78 -6.07 17.93
CA GLY A 94 -3.74 -6.71 18.84
C GLY A 94 -3.19 -6.88 20.25
N VAL A 95 -1.91 -7.27 20.39
CA VAL A 95 -1.28 -7.35 21.72
C VAL A 95 -1.08 -5.97 22.35
N GLN A 96 -0.70 -4.96 21.55
CA GLN A 96 -0.65 -3.57 22.02
C GLN A 96 -2.03 -3.11 22.51
N TRP A 97 -3.10 -3.42 21.77
CA TRP A 97 -4.47 -3.15 22.19
C TRP A 97 -4.83 -3.84 23.51
N LEU A 98 -4.48 -5.11 23.70
CA LEU A 98 -4.74 -5.83 24.96
C LEU A 98 -4.07 -5.16 26.17
N VAL A 99 -2.86 -4.62 26.01
CA VAL A 99 -2.16 -3.86 27.05
C VAL A 99 -2.84 -2.51 27.29
N VAL A 100 -3.14 -1.75 26.23
CA VAL A 100 -3.72 -0.40 26.35
C VAL A 100 -5.15 -0.42 26.88
N SER A 101 -5.93 -1.43 26.51
CA SER A 101 -7.28 -1.69 27.06
C SER A 101 -7.26 -2.23 28.49
N ARG A 102 -6.08 -2.51 29.06
CA ARG A 102 -5.89 -3.14 30.38
C ARG A 102 -6.53 -4.53 30.49
N THR A 103 -6.75 -5.20 29.36
CA THR A 103 -7.23 -6.58 29.33
C THR A 103 -6.15 -7.54 29.86
N ILE A 104 -4.88 -7.21 29.60
CA ILE A 104 -3.72 -7.92 30.17
C ILE A 104 -2.84 -6.95 30.95
N THR A 105 -2.00 -7.49 31.84
CA THR A 105 -0.97 -6.71 32.53
C THR A 105 0.07 -6.20 31.54
N PRO A 106 0.66 -5.00 31.78
CA PRO A 106 1.74 -4.48 30.95
C PRO A 106 2.86 -5.50 30.74
N LEU A 107 3.21 -5.72 29.48
CA LEU A 107 4.27 -6.66 29.11
C LEU A 107 5.65 -6.12 29.53
N PRO A 108 6.63 -7.00 29.79
CA PRO A 108 8.03 -6.59 29.86
C PRO A 108 8.44 -5.78 28.63
N TYR A 109 9.29 -4.77 28.84
CA TYR A 109 9.69 -3.82 27.81
C TYR A 109 10.16 -4.47 26.50
N TRP A 110 10.98 -5.53 26.58
CA TRP A 110 11.50 -6.22 25.40
C TRP A 110 10.40 -6.95 24.60
N GLN A 111 9.35 -7.46 25.25
CA GLN A 111 8.24 -8.10 24.56
C GLN A 111 7.44 -7.06 23.79
N MET A 112 7.22 -5.89 24.40
CA MET A 112 6.58 -4.76 23.73
C MET A 112 7.39 -4.32 22.50
N CYS A 113 8.73 -4.28 22.57
CA CYS A 113 9.58 -4.03 21.39
C CYS A 113 9.31 -5.02 20.24
N ILE A 114 9.15 -6.31 20.55
CA ILE A 114 8.88 -7.35 19.54
C ILE A 114 7.52 -7.12 18.89
N PHE A 115 6.46 -6.87 19.66
CA PHE A 115 5.12 -6.64 19.10
C PHE A 115 5.02 -5.33 18.31
N LEU A 116 5.75 -4.29 18.71
CA LEU A 116 5.87 -3.06 17.91
C LEU A 116 6.62 -3.30 16.60
N CYS A 117 7.73 -4.03 16.66
CA CYS A 117 8.51 -4.42 15.48
C CYS A 117 7.66 -5.26 14.52
N MET A 118 6.90 -6.23 15.04
CA MET A 118 5.96 -7.07 14.31
C MET A 118 4.86 -6.23 13.63
N GLY A 119 4.22 -5.33 14.39
CA GLY A 119 3.25 -4.37 13.84
C GLY A 119 3.88 -3.51 12.74
N GLY A 120 5.12 -3.05 12.93
CA GLY A 120 5.83 -2.28 11.92
C GLY A 120 6.22 -3.08 10.67
N ASN A 121 6.57 -4.35 10.81
CA ASN A 121 6.93 -5.20 9.68
C ASN A 121 5.70 -5.59 8.84
N SER A 122 4.52 -5.71 9.46
CA SER A 122 3.24 -6.03 8.77
C SER A 122 2.97 -5.14 7.55
N THR A 123 3.22 -3.83 7.68
CA THR A 123 3.10 -2.83 6.62
C THR A 123 3.93 -3.19 5.39
N THR A 124 5.12 -3.73 5.58
CA THR A 124 6.04 -4.01 4.48
C THR A 124 5.60 -5.21 3.66
N TRP A 125 5.07 -6.24 4.30
CA TRP A 125 4.43 -7.38 3.64
C TRP A 125 3.23 -6.94 2.80
N MET A 126 2.32 -6.15 3.39
CA MET A 126 1.15 -5.62 2.68
C MET A 126 1.54 -4.76 1.48
N ASN A 127 2.45 -3.79 1.69
CA ASN A 127 2.94 -2.92 0.63
C ASN A 127 3.62 -3.69 -0.51
N THR A 128 4.43 -4.69 -0.17
CA THR A 128 5.15 -5.48 -1.17
C THR A 128 4.20 -6.31 -2.00
N ALA A 129 3.27 -7.03 -1.35
CA ALA A 129 2.25 -7.82 -2.05
C ALA A 129 1.46 -6.97 -3.04
N VAL A 130 0.99 -5.79 -2.60
CA VAL A 130 0.20 -4.89 -3.42
C VAL A 130 1.01 -4.27 -4.56
N LEU A 131 2.17 -3.67 -4.26
CA LEU A 131 2.95 -2.97 -5.28
C LEU A 131 3.50 -3.93 -6.33
N VAL A 132 4.07 -5.07 -5.94
CA VAL A 132 4.65 -6.03 -6.88
C VAL A 132 3.56 -6.57 -7.81
N THR A 133 2.41 -7.00 -7.27
CA THR A 133 1.31 -7.53 -8.07
C THR A 133 0.69 -6.48 -8.98
N CYS A 134 0.45 -5.26 -8.49
CA CYS A 134 -0.13 -4.21 -9.35
C CYS A 134 0.85 -3.76 -10.44
N ILE A 135 2.16 -3.65 -10.16
CA ILE A 135 3.16 -3.32 -11.19
C ILE A 135 3.25 -4.44 -12.25
N ARG A 136 3.13 -5.71 -11.84
CA ARG A 136 3.05 -6.84 -12.78
C ARG A 136 1.79 -6.81 -13.64
N ASN A 137 0.65 -6.40 -13.07
CA ASN A 137 -0.63 -6.27 -13.80
C ASN A 137 -0.64 -5.10 -14.79
N PHE A 138 0.07 -4.01 -14.47
CA PHE A 138 0.03 -2.75 -15.20
C PHE A 138 1.43 -2.31 -15.64
N ARG A 139 2.15 -3.22 -16.33
CA ARG A 139 3.57 -3.05 -16.71
C ARG A 139 3.87 -1.82 -17.56
N ARG A 140 2.90 -1.29 -18.30
CA ARG A 140 3.04 -0.08 -19.13
C ARG A 140 2.76 1.20 -18.35
N ASN A 141 1.93 1.10 -17.31
CA ASN A 141 1.49 2.20 -16.45
C ASN A 141 2.07 2.08 -15.03
N ARG A 142 3.37 1.71 -14.89
CA ARG A 142 4.00 1.46 -13.57
C ARG A 142 4.08 2.73 -12.72
N GLY A 143 4.31 3.88 -13.36
CA GLY A 143 4.40 5.19 -12.72
C GLY A 143 3.11 5.57 -11.98
N PRO A 144 1.97 5.67 -12.67
CA PRO A 144 0.70 6.04 -12.05
C PRO A 144 0.26 5.03 -10.99
N VAL A 145 0.46 3.73 -11.23
CA VAL A 145 0.15 2.66 -10.28
C VAL A 145 0.92 2.83 -8.97
N SER A 146 2.24 2.98 -9.06
CA SER A 146 3.09 3.21 -7.88
C SER A 146 2.72 4.51 -7.16
N GLY A 147 2.48 5.59 -7.92
CA GLY A 147 2.09 6.89 -7.38
C GLY A 147 0.78 6.87 -6.61
N ILE A 148 -0.28 6.29 -7.19
CA ILE A 148 -1.60 6.17 -6.54
C ILE A 148 -1.51 5.29 -5.29
N LEU A 149 -0.92 4.09 -5.42
CA LEU A 149 -0.83 3.14 -4.32
C LEU A 149 0.00 3.69 -3.16
N LYS A 150 1.17 4.27 -3.43
CA LYS A 150 1.97 4.95 -2.40
C LYS A 150 1.29 6.21 -1.86
N GLY A 151 0.51 6.90 -2.69
CA GLY A 151 -0.34 8.00 -2.28
C GLY A 151 -1.31 7.57 -1.17
N TYR A 152 -2.08 6.50 -1.38
CA TYR A 152 -3.01 6.00 -0.36
C TYR A 152 -2.30 5.54 0.92
N VAL A 153 -1.09 4.97 0.84
CA VAL A 153 -0.24 4.74 2.03
C VAL A 153 0.04 6.07 2.75
N GLY A 154 0.34 7.13 2.00
CA GLY A 154 0.48 8.48 2.53
C GLY A 154 -0.78 9.05 3.17
N LEU A 155 -1.98 8.69 2.70
CA LEU A 155 -3.26 9.16 3.30
C LEU A 155 -3.70 8.32 4.50
N SER A 156 -3.27 7.07 4.59
CA SER A 156 -3.77 6.12 5.60
C SER A 156 -3.65 6.58 7.06
N THR A 157 -2.59 7.29 7.44
CA THR A 157 -2.44 7.84 8.81
C THR A 157 -3.54 8.83 9.13
N ALA A 158 -3.86 9.73 8.19
CA ALA A 158 -4.96 10.69 8.32
C ALA A 158 -6.31 9.97 8.36
N ILE A 159 -6.52 8.99 7.47
CA ILE A 159 -7.74 8.16 7.48
C ILE A 159 -7.97 7.53 8.86
N PHE A 160 -6.96 6.87 9.45
CA PHE A 160 -7.11 6.27 10.78
C PHE A 160 -7.30 7.31 11.88
N THR A 161 -6.53 8.39 11.85
CA THR A 161 -6.59 9.47 12.86
C THR A 161 -7.96 10.13 12.88
N ASP A 162 -8.48 10.48 11.72
CA ASP A 162 -9.73 11.23 11.59
C ASP A 162 -10.94 10.32 11.83
N LEU A 163 -10.90 9.07 11.35
CA LEU A 163 -11.95 8.11 11.61
C LEU A 163 -12.05 7.78 13.11
N CYS A 164 -10.92 7.64 13.79
CA CYS A 164 -10.90 7.41 15.23
C CYS A 164 -11.31 8.65 16.03
N THR A 165 -10.92 9.85 15.58
CA THR A 165 -11.41 11.12 16.14
C THR A 165 -12.94 11.18 16.03
N ALA A 166 -13.47 10.86 14.85
CA ALA A 166 -14.88 10.99 14.54
C ALA A 166 -15.76 9.96 15.25
N LEU A 167 -15.34 8.69 15.30
CA LEU A 167 -16.15 7.58 15.80
C LEU A 167 -15.87 7.18 17.24
N PHE A 168 -14.64 7.39 17.72
CA PHE A 168 -14.17 6.87 19.01
C PHE A 168 -13.56 7.95 19.91
N SER A 169 -13.77 9.23 19.59
CA SER A 169 -13.34 10.37 20.41
C SER A 169 -11.86 10.33 20.80
N ASN A 170 -10.99 9.86 19.88
CA ASN A 170 -9.54 9.73 20.10
C ASN A 170 -9.10 8.78 21.23
N ASP A 171 -9.91 7.76 21.55
CA ASP A 171 -9.50 6.71 22.48
C ASP A 171 -8.34 5.84 21.92
N PRO A 172 -7.16 5.77 22.58
CA PRO A 172 -6.01 5.00 22.10
C PRO A 172 -6.25 3.50 22.00
N ALA A 173 -7.11 2.91 22.85
CA ALA A 173 -7.44 1.49 22.76
C ALA A 173 -8.28 1.21 21.50
N SER A 174 -9.32 2.03 21.26
CA SER A 174 -10.15 1.98 20.05
C SER A 174 -9.32 2.19 18.79
N PHE A 175 -8.32 3.08 18.84
CA PHE A 175 -7.37 3.28 17.75
C PHE A 175 -6.56 2.00 17.45
N LEU A 176 -6.02 1.35 18.48
CA LEU A 176 -5.21 0.13 18.30
C LEU A 176 -6.01 -1.07 17.79
N VAL A 177 -7.27 -1.25 18.24
CA VAL A 177 -8.12 -2.32 17.70
C VAL A 177 -8.50 -2.04 16.25
N LEU A 178 -8.71 -0.78 15.87
CA LEU A 178 -8.92 -0.38 14.48
C LEU A 178 -7.70 -0.76 13.61
N LEU A 179 -6.49 -0.50 14.10
CA LEU A 179 -5.24 -0.91 13.43
C LEU A 179 -5.01 -2.43 13.39
N ALA A 180 -5.58 -3.20 14.30
CA ALA A 180 -5.44 -4.65 14.31
C ALA A 180 -6.47 -5.32 13.38
N VAL A 181 -7.74 -4.94 13.50
CA VAL A 181 -8.87 -5.64 12.89
C VAL A 181 -9.13 -5.18 11.45
N VAL A 182 -9.07 -3.87 11.17
CA VAL A 182 -9.41 -3.35 9.84
C VAL A 182 -8.39 -3.79 8.79
N PRO A 183 -7.06 -3.65 9.00
CA PRO A 183 -6.08 -4.22 8.09
C PRO A 183 -6.27 -5.71 7.83
N PHE A 184 -6.55 -6.48 8.87
CA PHE A 184 -6.79 -7.92 8.74
C PHE A 184 -7.99 -8.22 7.84
N ALA A 185 -9.14 -7.57 8.09
CA ALA A 185 -10.36 -7.77 7.30
C ALA A 185 -10.21 -7.33 5.83
N VAL A 186 -9.55 -6.19 5.60
CA VAL A 186 -9.31 -5.67 4.24
C VAL A 186 -8.33 -6.59 3.48
N CYS A 187 -7.28 -7.08 4.13
CA CYS A 187 -6.35 -8.03 3.52
C CYS A 187 -7.03 -9.37 3.18
N LEU A 188 -7.93 -9.88 4.04
CA LEU A 188 -8.71 -11.09 3.71
C LEU A 188 -9.56 -10.90 2.46
N THR A 189 -10.10 -9.70 2.24
CA THR A 189 -10.83 -9.39 1.00
C THR A 189 -9.86 -9.37 -0.19
N ALA A 190 -8.70 -8.72 -0.06
CA ALA A 190 -7.69 -8.65 -1.11
C ALA A 190 -7.10 -10.02 -1.48
N VAL A 191 -7.00 -10.96 -0.54
CA VAL A 191 -6.57 -12.35 -0.78
C VAL A 191 -7.38 -13.04 -1.89
N PHE A 192 -8.67 -12.72 -2.03
CA PHE A 192 -9.52 -13.31 -3.06
C PHE A 192 -9.41 -12.61 -4.42
N PHE A 193 -9.34 -11.28 -4.41
CA PHE A 193 -9.48 -10.45 -5.61
C PHE A 193 -8.16 -9.94 -6.20
N LEU A 194 -7.14 -9.71 -5.37
CA LEU A 194 -5.84 -9.26 -5.82
C LEU A 194 -5.03 -10.45 -6.34
N ARG A 195 -5.06 -10.62 -7.66
CA ARG A 195 -4.31 -11.66 -8.36
C ARG A 195 -3.49 -11.06 -9.49
N GLU A 196 -2.43 -11.76 -9.84
CA GLU A 196 -1.67 -11.46 -11.05
C GLU A 196 -2.52 -11.76 -12.29
N ILE A 197 -2.70 -10.75 -13.12
CA ILE A 197 -3.50 -10.78 -14.35
C ILE A 197 -2.62 -10.21 -15.46
N PRO A 198 -2.62 -10.82 -16.67
CA PRO A 198 -1.78 -10.35 -17.77
C PRO A 198 -1.92 -8.85 -18.04
N PRO A 199 -0.82 -8.17 -18.42
CA PRO A 199 -0.85 -6.76 -18.79
C PRO A 199 -1.65 -6.52 -20.06
N ALA A 200 -2.01 -5.25 -20.31
CA ALA A 200 -2.71 -4.83 -21.53
C ALA A 200 -1.95 -5.29 -22.78
N SER A 201 -2.71 -5.79 -23.75
CA SER A 201 -2.19 -6.35 -25.00
C SER A 201 -2.39 -5.43 -26.21
N SER A 202 -3.31 -4.46 -26.11
CA SER A 202 -3.63 -3.50 -27.17
C SER A 202 -3.48 -2.05 -26.71
N ALA A 203 -3.29 -1.14 -27.67
CA ALA A 203 -3.20 0.31 -27.41
C ALA A 203 -4.51 0.89 -26.83
N ASP A 204 -5.66 0.32 -27.22
CA ASP A 204 -6.98 0.72 -26.71
C ASP A 204 -7.13 0.39 -25.23
N GLU A 205 -6.66 -0.78 -24.79
CA GLU A 205 -6.63 -1.18 -23.37
C GLU A 205 -5.72 -0.26 -22.55
N GLU A 206 -4.56 0.13 -23.09
CA GLU A 206 -3.62 1.04 -22.43
C GLU A 206 -4.19 2.46 -22.25
N SER A 207 -4.89 2.98 -23.27
CA SER A 207 -5.58 4.28 -23.19
C SER A 207 -6.70 4.25 -22.14
N GLU A 208 -7.48 3.16 -22.10
CA GLU A 208 -8.52 2.97 -21.10
C GLU A 208 -7.95 2.88 -19.67
N GLU A 209 -6.83 2.15 -19.48
CA GLU A 209 -6.11 2.11 -18.21
C GLU A 209 -5.68 3.51 -17.75
N THR A 210 -5.09 4.29 -18.64
CA THR A 210 -4.66 5.67 -18.36
C THR A 210 -5.83 6.53 -17.87
N ARG A 211 -6.99 6.43 -18.53
CA ARG A 211 -8.20 7.15 -18.12
C ARG A 211 -8.69 6.73 -16.74
N TYR A 212 -8.72 5.43 -16.44
CA TYR A 212 -9.13 4.96 -15.12
C TYR A 212 -8.13 5.38 -14.03
N PHE A 213 -6.82 5.35 -14.29
CA PHE A 213 -5.83 5.88 -13.34
C PHE A 213 -6.02 7.37 -13.06
N ALA A 214 -6.39 8.17 -14.06
CA ALA A 214 -6.73 9.58 -13.84
C ALA A 214 -7.92 9.73 -12.87
N VAL A 215 -8.96 8.88 -12.99
CA VAL A 215 -10.09 8.87 -12.05
C VAL A 215 -9.65 8.51 -10.63
N PHE A 216 -8.83 7.47 -10.47
CA PHE A 216 -8.27 7.10 -9.16
C PHE A 216 -7.45 8.22 -8.53
N ASN A 217 -6.66 8.94 -9.33
CA ASN A 217 -5.85 10.05 -8.85
C ASN A 217 -6.72 11.24 -8.41
N ILE A 218 -7.72 11.63 -9.22
CA ILE A 218 -8.69 12.66 -8.84
C ILE A 218 -9.37 12.28 -7.53
N LEU A 219 -9.82 11.03 -7.39
CA LEU A 219 -10.46 10.56 -6.17
C LEU A 219 -9.51 10.61 -4.97
N ALA A 220 -8.24 10.25 -5.14
CA ALA A 220 -7.25 10.33 -4.07
C ALA A 220 -7.04 11.79 -3.61
N VAL A 221 -7.01 12.75 -4.54
CA VAL A 221 -6.94 14.18 -4.21
C VAL A 221 -8.22 14.64 -3.50
N VAL A 222 -9.41 14.19 -3.93
CA VAL A 222 -10.67 14.50 -3.25
C VAL A 222 -10.66 13.97 -1.81
N VAL A 223 -10.22 12.73 -1.59
CA VAL A 223 -10.07 12.15 -0.25
C VAL A 223 -9.10 12.97 0.59
N ALA A 224 -7.95 13.37 0.04
CA ALA A 224 -6.96 14.18 0.74
C ALA A 224 -7.52 15.55 1.17
N VAL A 225 -8.19 16.25 0.27
CA VAL A 225 -8.84 17.54 0.56
C VAL A 225 -9.97 17.36 1.58
N TYR A 226 -10.73 16.28 1.48
CA TYR A 226 -11.82 15.98 2.40
C TYR A 226 -11.31 15.75 3.84
N LEU A 227 -10.27 14.92 4.01
CA LEU A 227 -9.59 14.73 5.30
C LEU A 227 -9.06 16.07 5.83
N GLN A 228 -8.35 16.83 4.99
CA GLN A 228 -7.80 18.13 5.38
C GLN A 228 -8.88 19.12 5.83
N SER A 229 -10.05 19.09 5.20
CA SER A 229 -11.17 19.98 5.55
C SER A 229 -11.74 19.66 6.93
N TYR A 230 -11.80 18.38 7.31
CA TYR A 230 -12.28 17.96 8.63
C TYR A 230 -11.38 18.46 9.76
N ASP A 231 -10.06 18.36 9.55
CA ASP A 231 -9.08 18.91 10.48
C ASP A 231 -9.20 20.42 10.66
N ILE A 232 -9.36 21.16 9.56
CA ILE A 232 -9.44 22.64 9.58
C ILE A 232 -10.75 23.12 10.20
N ILE A 233 -11.87 22.47 9.91
CA ILE A 233 -13.18 22.85 10.45
C ILE A 233 -13.23 22.66 11.97
N GLY A 234 -12.55 21.64 12.50
CA GLY A 234 -12.39 21.44 13.95
C GLY A 234 -13.67 21.03 14.69
N ILE A 235 -14.80 20.86 14.01
CA ILE A 235 -16.06 20.41 14.61
C ILE A 235 -16.03 18.89 14.75
N LYS A 236 -15.61 18.40 15.90
CA LYS A 236 -15.39 16.96 16.16
C LYS A 236 -16.51 16.31 17.00
N THR A 237 -17.76 16.79 16.89
CA THR A 237 -18.86 16.35 17.77
C THR A 237 -20.14 15.95 17.04
N GLY A 238 -20.84 14.96 17.61
CA GLY A 238 -22.21 14.60 17.27
C GLY A 238 -22.42 14.16 15.81
N VAL A 239 -23.48 14.68 15.21
CA VAL A 239 -23.93 14.30 13.84
C VAL A 239 -22.87 14.63 12.79
N PHE A 240 -22.09 15.70 12.97
CA PHE A 240 -21.07 16.09 11.99
C PHE A 240 -19.96 15.04 11.87
N SER A 241 -19.48 14.49 12.99
CA SER A 241 -18.46 13.43 12.97
C SER A 241 -18.96 12.16 12.29
N VAL A 242 -20.21 11.75 12.56
CA VAL A 242 -20.81 10.56 11.94
C VAL A 242 -21.03 10.77 10.44
N ALA A 243 -21.51 11.96 10.05
CA ALA A 243 -21.66 12.33 8.64
C ALA A 243 -20.30 12.33 7.93
N PHE A 244 -19.27 12.91 8.56
CA PHE A 244 -17.90 12.89 8.05
C PHE A 244 -17.39 11.47 7.83
N ALA A 245 -17.49 10.60 8.84
CA ALA A 245 -17.06 9.22 8.73
C ALA A 245 -17.84 8.46 7.64
N SER A 246 -19.13 8.73 7.49
CA SER A 246 -19.97 8.09 6.47
C SER A 246 -19.57 8.49 5.05
N VAL A 247 -19.34 9.78 4.81
CA VAL A 247 -18.85 10.30 3.52
C VAL A 247 -17.40 9.83 3.26
N LEU A 248 -16.57 9.85 4.31
CA LEU A 248 -15.36 9.06 4.56
C LEU A 248 -15.35 7.73 3.77
N LEU A 249 -16.12 6.82 4.34
CA LEU A 249 -16.23 5.45 3.88
C LEU A 249 -16.79 5.38 2.47
N PHE A 250 -17.81 6.19 2.15
CA PHE A 250 -18.37 6.25 0.80
C PHE A 250 -17.30 6.60 -0.25
N LEU A 251 -16.46 7.61 0.00
CA LEU A 251 -15.38 8.00 -0.91
C LEU A 251 -14.36 6.87 -1.08
N LEU A 252 -13.99 6.16 0.00
CA LEU A 252 -13.07 5.03 -0.04
C LEU A 252 -13.63 3.81 -0.79
N PHE A 253 -14.95 3.59 -0.76
CA PHE A 253 -15.63 2.51 -1.50
C PHE A 253 -16.01 2.89 -2.94
N SER A 254 -16.09 4.18 -3.26
CA SER A 254 -16.43 4.69 -4.60
C SER A 254 -15.58 4.13 -5.77
N PRO A 255 -14.29 3.73 -5.63
CA PRO A 255 -13.56 3.13 -6.73
C PRO A 255 -14.15 1.84 -7.29
N ILE A 256 -15.06 1.15 -6.58
CA ILE A 256 -15.81 -0.01 -7.08
C ILE A 256 -16.61 0.33 -8.35
N ALA A 257 -16.97 1.59 -8.56
CA ALA A 257 -17.67 2.02 -9.77
C ALA A 257 -16.88 1.69 -11.06
N ILE A 258 -15.55 1.65 -11.00
CA ILE A 258 -14.68 1.36 -12.16
C ILE A 258 -14.80 -0.09 -12.63
N PRO A 259 -14.57 -1.13 -11.80
CA PRO A 259 -14.79 -2.51 -12.23
C PRO A 259 -16.26 -2.77 -12.62
N PHE A 260 -17.22 -2.10 -11.97
CA PHE A 260 -18.63 -2.21 -12.36
C PHE A 260 -18.91 -1.63 -13.76
N HIS A 261 -18.38 -0.45 -14.06
CA HIS A 261 -18.47 0.16 -15.38
C HIS A 261 -17.77 -0.69 -16.44
N SER A 262 -16.57 -1.20 -16.14
CA SER A 262 -15.83 -2.12 -17.01
C SER A 262 -16.62 -3.40 -17.28
N PHE A 263 -17.28 -3.95 -16.27
CA PHE A 263 -18.14 -5.14 -16.40
C PHE A 263 -19.34 -4.86 -17.32
N ILE A 264 -20.12 -3.80 -17.08
CA ILE A 264 -21.28 -3.42 -17.92
C ILE A 264 -20.86 -3.20 -19.37
N ARG A 265 -19.78 -2.44 -19.60
CA ARG A 265 -19.27 -2.16 -20.95
C ARG A 265 -18.86 -3.46 -21.66
N SER A 266 -18.35 -4.44 -20.93
CA SER A 266 -17.97 -5.72 -21.50
C SER A 266 -19.17 -6.61 -21.84
N LEU A 267 -20.30 -6.48 -21.12
CA LEU A 267 -21.58 -7.07 -21.54
C LEU A 267 -22.06 -6.48 -22.88
N ASN A 268 -22.08 -5.15 -22.97
CA ASN A 268 -22.60 -4.46 -24.16
C ASN A 268 -21.75 -4.70 -25.42
N ARG A 269 -20.42 -4.82 -25.27
CA ARG A 269 -19.52 -5.22 -26.38
C ARG A 269 -19.65 -6.69 -26.79
N GLY A 270 -20.08 -7.55 -25.86
CA GLY A 270 -20.38 -8.96 -26.16
C GLY A 270 -21.54 -9.09 -27.14
N GLU A 271 -22.55 -8.22 -27.05
CA GLU A 271 -23.69 -8.19 -27.97
C GLU A 271 -23.31 -7.69 -29.38
N GLU A 272 -22.34 -6.76 -29.51
CA GLU A 272 -21.87 -6.27 -30.82
C GLU A 272 -21.03 -7.32 -31.57
N HIS A 273 -20.19 -8.09 -30.88
CA HIS A 273 -19.33 -9.11 -31.52
C HIS A 273 -20.07 -10.39 -31.92
N ASP A 274 -21.22 -10.70 -31.30
CA ASP A 274 -22.05 -11.87 -31.65
C ASP A 274 -22.78 -11.71 -33.01
N VAL A 275 -22.85 -10.50 -33.57
CA VAL A 275 -23.46 -10.24 -34.89
C VAL A 275 -22.43 -10.38 -36.03
N GLU A 276 -21.14 -10.12 -35.79
CA GLU A 276 -20.08 -10.21 -36.82
C GLU A 276 -19.19 -11.46 -36.72
N GLY A 277 -19.26 -12.24 -35.63
CA GLY A 277 -18.38 -13.39 -35.39
C GLY A 277 -18.68 -14.69 -36.15
N ARG A 278 -19.69 -14.74 -37.04
CA ARG A 278 -20.11 -16.00 -37.71
C ARG A 278 -19.40 -16.35 -39.02
N VAL A 279 -18.42 -15.56 -39.47
CA VAL A 279 -17.67 -15.88 -40.71
C VAL A 279 -16.17 -15.63 -40.52
N GLN A 280 -15.47 -16.59 -39.89
CA GLN A 280 -14.20 -17.18 -40.39
C GLN A 280 -13.54 -18.05 -39.31
N GLU A 281 -13.86 -19.35 -39.33
CA GLU A 281 -12.84 -20.37 -39.08
C GLU A 281 -12.09 -20.64 -40.38
N PRO A 282 -10.76 -20.78 -40.31
CA PRO A 282 -10.16 -21.94 -40.95
C PRO A 282 -9.24 -22.69 -39.98
N LEU A 283 -9.66 -23.92 -39.69
CA LEU A 283 -8.79 -25.02 -39.28
C LEU A 283 -7.74 -25.31 -40.37
N LEU A 284 -6.55 -25.73 -39.93
CA LEU A 284 -5.44 -26.33 -40.68
C LEU A 284 -4.51 -25.36 -41.45
N ARG A 285 -3.38 -25.00 -40.82
CA ARG A 285 -2.08 -25.02 -41.50
C ARG A 285 -1.16 -26.00 -40.79
N SER A 286 -1.02 -27.13 -41.45
CA SER A 286 -0.13 -28.25 -41.22
C SER A 286 1.33 -27.84 -41.07
N ALA A 287 2.04 -28.68 -40.33
CA ALA A 287 3.47 -28.72 -40.11
C ALA A 287 4.33 -28.26 -41.31
N GLU A 288 5.19 -27.29 -41.06
CA GLU A 288 6.49 -27.16 -41.73
C GLU A 288 7.55 -27.11 -40.64
N LYS A 289 8.36 -28.17 -40.60
CA LYS A 289 9.65 -28.22 -39.93
C LYS A 289 10.59 -27.34 -40.76
N GLU A 290 11.16 -26.30 -40.16
CA GLU A 290 12.43 -25.76 -40.60
C GLU A 290 13.44 -25.90 -39.47
N GLU A 291 14.55 -26.53 -39.82
CA GLU A 291 15.69 -26.83 -38.98
C GLU A 291 16.34 -25.54 -38.50
N VAL A 292 16.35 -25.31 -37.19
CA VAL A 292 17.24 -24.31 -36.58
C VAL A 292 18.56 -25.01 -36.29
N VAL A 293 19.57 -24.59 -37.04
CA VAL A 293 20.98 -24.98 -36.92
C VAL A 293 21.43 -24.82 -35.47
N VAL A 294 21.98 -25.89 -34.91
CA VAL A 294 22.72 -25.89 -33.66
C VAL A 294 24.03 -25.15 -33.90
N GLU A 295 24.10 -23.89 -33.47
CA GLU A 295 25.40 -23.21 -33.31
C GLU A 295 26.03 -23.67 -31.99
N GLU A 296 27.29 -24.09 -32.13
CA GLU A 296 28.15 -24.66 -31.10
C GLU A 296 28.35 -23.72 -29.90
N GLU A 297 28.33 -24.32 -28.71
CA GLU A 297 28.85 -23.70 -27.49
C GLU A 297 30.34 -23.37 -27.64
N SER A 298 30.70 -22.10 -27.40
CA SER A 298 32.01 -21.72 -26.84
C SER A 298 31.95 -20.28 -26.28
N PRO A 299 32.91 -19.87 -25.45
CA PRO A 299 32.98 -20.11 -24.01
C PRO A 299 32.55 -18.87 -23.21
N VAL A 300 32.03 -19.11 -21.99
CA VAL A 300 31.90 -18.17 -20.84
C VAL A 300 32.14 -16.69 -21.19
N GLU A 301 31.10 -15.99 -21.65
CA GLU A 301 31.12 -14.53 -21.62
C GLU A 301 31.28 -14.09 -20.16
N GLU A 302 32.36 -13.37 -19.87
CA GLU A 302 32.45 -12.55 -18.67
C GLU A 302 31.15 -11.74 -18.55
N ARG A 303 30.33 -12.03 -17.53
CA ARG A 303 29.14 -11.23 -17.24
C ARG A 303 29.57 -9.77 -17.10
N LYS A 304 29.41 -8.99 -18.17
CA LYS A 304 29.54 -7.53 -18.13
C LYS A 304 28.60 -7.05 -17.03
N ARG A 305 29.16 -6.30 -16.07
CA ARG A 305 28.35 -5.69 -15.01
C ARG A 305 27.22 -4.88 -15.67
N PRO A 306 25.97 -5.02 -15.23
CA PRO A 306 24.86 -4.34 -15.89
C PRO A 306 25.08 -2.83 -15.82
N ALA A 307 24.84 -2.14 -16.94
CA ALA A 307 24.98 -0.70 -17.02
C ALA A 307 23.92 0.02 -16.16
N LEU A 308 24.17 1.28 -15.82
CA LEU A 308 23.17 2.14 -15.16
C LEU A 308 21.89 2.18 -16.02
N GLY A 309 20.79 1.63 -15.49
CA GLY A 309 19.49 1.53 -16.18
C GLY A 309 19.09 0.13 -16.62
N GLU A 310 19.99 -0.86 -16.55
CA GLU A 310 19.66 -2.28 -16.77
C GLU A 310 19.14 -2.95 -15.50
N GLU A 311 18.47 -4.11 -15.63
CA GLU A 311 17.97 -4.85 -14.47
C GLU A 311 19.13 -5.54 -13.71
N HIS A 312 19.57 -4.94 -12.60
CA HIS A 312 20.53 -5.59 -11.69
C HIS A 312 19.85 -6.65 -10.83
N THR A 313 20.53 -7.78 -10.63
CA THR A 313 20.17 -8.65 -9.51
C THR A 313 20.51 -7.97 -8.18
N ILE A 314 19.85 -8.37 -7.09
CA ILE A 314 20.09 -7.77 -5.75
C ILE A 314 21.57 -7.83 -5.38
N MET A 315 22.23 -8.96 -5.64
CA MET A 315 23.65 -9.14 -5.33
C MET A 315 24.56 -8.28 -6.20
N GLU A 316 24.24 -8.13 -7.48
CA GLU A 316 24.98 -7.22 -8.37
C GLU A 316 24.82 -5.77 -7.94
N ALA A 317 23.60 -5.34 -7.58
CA ALA A 317 23.34 -3.99 -7.07
C ALA A 317 24.14 -3.70 -5.80
N MET A 318 24.15 -4.61 -4.82
CA MET A 318 24.89 -4.44 -3.56
C MET A 318 26.41 -4.31 -3.73
N LEU A 319 26.97 -4.76 -4.85
CA LEU A 319 28.39 -4.61 -5.17
C LEU A 319 28.72 -3.27 -5.84
N THR A 320 27.72 -2.45 -6.18
CA THR A 320 27.92 -1.14 -6.80
C THR A 320 28.08 -0.04 -5.75
N VAL A 321 28.94 0.95 -6.05
CA VAL A 321 29.09 2.15 -5.21
C VAL A 321 27.81 2.98 -5.23
N ASP A 322 27.15 3.07 -6.39
CA ASP A 322 25.90 3.83 -6.57
C ASP A 322 24.81 3.35 -5.62
N PHE A 323 24.67 2.04 -5.43
CA PHE A 323 23.76 1.47 -4.46
C PHE A 323 24.06 1.96 -3.04
N TRP A 324 25.31 1.93 -2.59
CA TRP A 324 25.67 2.35 -1.23
C TRP A 324 25.52 3.86 -1.04
N VAL A 325 25.84 4.67 -2.05
CA VAL A 325 25.60 6.12 -2.03
C VAL A 325 24.12 6.41 -1.86
N LEU A 326 23.25 5.76 -2.65
CA LEU A 326 21.80 5.91 -2.52
C LEU A 326 21.31 5.36 -1.17
N PHE A 327 21.73 4.16 -0.79
CA PHE A 327 21.31 3.50 0.45
C PHE A 327 21.64 4.35 1.68
N VAL A 328 22.88 4.84 1.81
CA VAL A 328 23.30 5.68 2.94
C VAL A 328 22.56 7.02 2.91
N SER A 329 22.39 7.63 1.75
CA SER A 329 21.63 8.87 1.61
C SER A 329 20.18 8.71 2.05
N PHE A 330 19.48 7.67 1.58
CA PHE A 330 18.11 7.35 1.99
C PHE A 330 18.01 6.97 3.46
N LEU A 331 18.97 6.20 3.99
CA LEU A 331 19.02 5.82 5.39
C LEU A 331 19.09 7.06 6.30
N CYS A 332 19.99 8.00 5.98
CA CYS A 332 20.15 9.25 6.72
C CYS A 332 18.94 10.18 6.58
N GLY A 333 18.39 10.32 5.36
CA GLY A 333 17.28 11.24 5.09
C GLY A 333 15.92 10.77 5.60
N VAL A 334 15.59 9.49 5.42
CA VAL A 334 14.28 8.94 5.85
C VAL A 334 14.19 8.89 7.38
N GLY A 335 15.30 8.59 8.06
CA GLY A 335 15.35 8.52 9.53
C GLY A 335 14.94 9.83 10.20
N THR A 336 15.34 10.99 9.64
CA THR A 336 14.98 12.30 10.20
C THR A 336 13.48 12.56 10.11
N GLY A 337 12.85 12.26 8.98
CA GLY A 337 11.39 12.39 8.81
C GLY A 337 10.60 11.45 9.74
N LEU A 338 11.06 10.20 9.88
CA LEU A 338 10.46 9.24 10.83
C LEU A 338 10.57 9.74 12.27
N ALA A 339 11.72 10.28 12.67
CA ALA A 339 11.92 10.83 14.01
C ALA A 339 10.90 11.94 14.33
N VAL A 340 10.65 12.86 13.40
CA VAL A 340 9.65 13.92 13.58
C VAL A 340 8.24 13.34 13.70
N MET A 341 7.83 12.46 12.79
CA MET A 341 6.48 11.85 12.81
C MET A 341 6.23 11.06 14.10
N ASN A 342 7.20 10.25 14.52
CA ASN A 342 7.11 9.44 15.72
C ASN A 342 6.98 10.26 17.01
N ASN A 343 7.64 11.42 17.05
CA ASN A 343 7.65 12.30 18.22
C ASN A 343 6.60 13.40 18.15
N MET A 344 5.81 13.49 17.07
CA MET A 344 4.85 14.58 16.84
C MET A 344 3.90 14.76 18.04
N GLY A 345 3.38 13.65 18.58
CA GLY A 345 2.52 13.66 19.77
C GLY A 345 3.17 14.36 20.98
N GLN A 346 4.46 14.07 21.22
CA GLN A 346 5.19 14.65 22.36
C GLN A 346 5.62 16.09 22.08
N ILE A 347 5.99 16.42 20.84
CA ILE A 347 6.34 17.79 20.42
C ILE A 347 5.13 18.72 20.57
N GLY A 348 3.96 18.29 20.09
CA GLY A 348 2.73 19.08 20.20
C GLY A 348 2.35 19.37 21.66
N LEU A 349 2.41 18.35 22.52
CA LEU A 349 2.14 18.51 23.96
C LEU A 349 3.17 19.44 24.64
N ALA A 350 4.46 19.33 24.29
CA ALA A 350 5.50 20.19 24.85
C ALA A 350 5.35 21.67 24.45
N LEU A 351 4.75 21.93 23.28
CA LEU A 351 4.40 23.27 22.80
C LEU A 351 3.08 23.81 23.38
N GLY A 352 2.37 23.03 24.19
CA GLY A 352 1.12 23.44 24.85
C GLY A 352 -0.15 23.15 24.05
N TYR A 353 -0.09 22.39 22.96
CA TYR A 353 -1.29 21.96 22.22
C TYR A 353 -2.00 20.81 22.93
N THR A 354 -3.31 20.91 23.07
CA THR A 354 -4.16 19.85 23.66
C THR A 354 -4.55 18.78 22.64
N ASP A 355 -4.69 19.16 21.38
CA ASP A 355 -5.00 18.26 20.27
C ASP A 355 -3.87 18.26 19.24
N VAL A 356 -3.18 17.12 19.12
CA VAL A 356 -2.05 16.94 18.21
C VAL A 356 -2.47 16.16 16.95
N SER A 357 -3.73 15.72 16.86
CA SER A 357 -4.22 14.90 15.74
C SER A 357 -4.09 15.64 14.41
N ILE A 358 -4.35 16.95 14.40
CA ILE A 358 -4.24 17.82 13.23
C ILE A 358 -2.82 17.82 12.64
N PHE A 359 -1.77 17.86 13.47
CA PHE A 359 -0.39 17.87 12.99
C PHE A 359 0.00 16.53 12.37
N VAL A 360 -0.47 15.42 12.96
CA VAL A 360 -0.24 14.07 12.45
C VAL A 360 -0.95 13.89 11.11
N SER A 361 -2.21 14.28 11.01
CA SER A 361 -3.00 14.20 9.79
C SER A 361 -2.43 15.09 8.67
N MET A 362 -2.14 16.37 8.95
CA MET A 362 -1.52 17.28 7.99
C MET A 362 -0.19 16.72 7.45
N THR A 363 0.69 16.20 8.32
CA THR A 363 1.96 15.60 7.89
C THR A 363 1.72 14.44 6.92
N SER A 364 0.68 13.64 7.18
CA SER A 364 0.27 12.54 6.29
C SER A 364 -0.20 13.05 4.93
N ILE A 365 -1.08 14.06 4.91
CA ILE A 365 -1.66 14.65 3.69
C ILE A 365 -0.58 15.32 2.82
N TRP A 366 0.34 16.06 3.42
CA TRP A 366 1.50 16.60 2.69
C TRP A 366 2.44 15.49 2.20
N GLY A 367 2.59 14.41 2.99
CA GLY A 367 3.27 13.20 2.56
C GLY A 367 2.59 12.49 1.38
N PHE A 368 1.27 12.60 1.24
CA PHE A 368 0.53 12.12 0.08
C PHE A 368 0.86 12.95 -1.17
N PHE A 369 0.73 14.28 -1.10
CA PHE A 369 1.04 15.17 -2.23
C PHE A 369 2.49 15.02 -2.68
N GLY A 370 3.44 14.89 -1.75
CA GLY A 370 4.84 14.63 -2.08
C GLY A 370 5.05 13.33 -2.87
N ARG A 371 4.33 12.25 -2.52
CA ARG A 371 4.43 10.96 -3.23
C ARG A 371 3.79 11.01 -4.63
N ILE A 372 2.65 11.68 -4.79
CA ILE A 372 2.00 11.85 -6.09
C ILE A 372 2.84 12.75 -7.00
N LEU A 373 3.33 13.88 -6.49
CA LEU A 373 4.15 14.82 -7.25
C LEU A 373 5.47 14.16 -7.68
N SER A 374 6.14 13.45 -6.77
CA SER A 374 7.36 12.69 -7.09
C SER A 374 7.13 11.65 -8.17
N GLY A 375 6.02 10.89 -8.10
CA GLY A 375 5.69 9.91 -9.13
C GLY A 375 5.45 10.54 -10.50
N THR A 376 4.68 11.64 -10.53
CA THR A 376 4.33 12.34 -11.78
C THR A 376 5.55 13.02 -12.41
N LEU A 377 6.38 13.70 -11.59
CA LEU A 377 7.61 14.34 -12.07
C LEU A 377 8.60 13.29 -12.60
N SER A 378 8.78 12.18 -11.88
CA SER A 378 9.65 11.10 -12.32
C SER A 378 9.24 10.57 -13.69
N GLU A 379 7.94 10.44 -13.95
CA GLU A 379 7.45 9.96 -15.24
C GLU A 379 7.56 11.00 -16.35
N HIS A 380 7.49 12.29 -16.03
CA HIS A 380 7.71 13.37 -17.00
C HIS A 380 9.16 13.47 -17.45
N PHE A 381 10.12 13.26 -16.54
CA PHE A 381 11.56 13.37 -16.84
C PHE A 381 12.21 12.08 -17.37
N LEU A 382 11.57 10.92 -17.16
CA LEU A 382 12.07 9.62 -17.66
C LEU A 382 11.45 9.21 -19.01
N LYS A 383 10.50 9.98 -19.54
CA LYS A 383 10.07 9.95 -20.94
C LYS A 383 10.98 10.83 -21.76
#